data_AF-A0A3C1YXM1-F1
#
_entry.id   AF-A0A3C1YXM1-F1
#
_cell.length_a   1.000
_cell.length_b   1.000
_cell.length_c   1.000
_cell.angle_alpha   90.00
_cell.angle_beta   90.00
_cell.angle_gamma   90.00
#
_symmetry.space_group_name_H-M   'P 1'
#
loop_
_entity.id
_entity.type
_entity.pdbx_description
1 polymer ?
#
loop_
_entity_poly.entity_id
_entity_poly.type
_entity_poly.pdbx_seq_one_letter_code
_entity_poly.pdbx_strand_id
1 'polypeptide(L)'
;MAETDKERPGPITTLLAEDHRRLDGLLCSSAATADQIDQTTYDQFRAGLLRHIGMEEKLLLPAVQRWRGGAPLPVAAKLRLDHGALATLLMPTPTPQILATIRRILSDHNPLEEGPEGLYSLCDRLPTDEMEPLLAALQAAPLPIVMRHSDSPAVMKTLEGALARAGYRLEPIAALDGIEPR
;
A
#
# COMPACT_ATOMS: atom_id res chain seq x y z
N MET A 1 -18.31 30.79 -20.98
CA MET A 1 -18.04 30.67 -19.53
C MET A 1 -17.73 29.21 -19.27
N ALA A 2 -16.52 28.94 -18.82
CA ALA A 2 -15.93 27.61 -18.76
C ALA A 2 -16.32 26.91 -17.44
N GLU A 3 -17.06 25.82 -17.54
CA GLU A 3 -17.35 24.90 -16.44
C GLU A 3 -17.45 23.49 -17.04
N THR A 4 -16.31 22.83 -17.25
CA THR A 4 -16.14 21.36 -17.30
C THR A 4 -14.64 21.05 -17.47
N ASP A 5 -13.82 21.32 -16.46
CA ASP A 5 -12.45 20.77 -16.42
C ASP A 5 -12.12 20.17 -15.05
N LYS A 6 -13.17 19.81 -14.30
CA LYS A 6 -13.10 19.45 -12.89
C LYS A 6 -13.75 18.09 -12.62
N GLU A 7 -13.43 17.09 -13.42
CA GLU A 7 -14.07 15.76 -13.27
C GLU A 7 -13.18 14.56 -13.61
N ARG A 8 -11.92 14.76 -14.01
CA ARG A 8 -10.98 13.65 -14.20
C ARG A 8 -9.83 13.72 -13.21
N PRO A 9 -9.49 12.62 -12.52
CA PRO A 9 -8.29 12.56 -11.70
C PRO A 9 -7.07 12.85 -12.57
N GLY A 10 -6.05 13.48 -11.99
CA GLY A 10 -4.82 13.77 -12.71
C GLY A 10 -3.98 12.50 -12.95
N PRO A 11 -2.83 12.64 -13.64
CA PRO A 11 -2.03 11.51 -14.10
C PRO A 11 -1.46 10.67 -12.94
N ILE A 12 -1.06 11.30 -11.82
CA ILE A 12 -0.53 10.57 -10.65
C ILE A 12 -1.64 9.79 -9.98
N THR A 13 -2.77 10.46 -9.71
CA THR A 13 -3.94 9.81 -9.11
C THR A 13 -4.40 8.64 -9.96
N THR A 14 -4.48 8.81 -11.28
CA THR A 14 -4.89 7.74 -12.20
C THR A 14 -3.93 6.55 -12.12
N LEU A 15 -2.62 6.78 -12.26
CA LEU A 15 -1.61 5.72 -12.27
C LEU A 15 -1.59 4.92 -10.96
N LEU A 16 -1.57 5.60 -9.81
CA LEU A 16 -1.40 4.93 -8.53
C LEU A 16 -2.69 4.31 -8.01
N ALA A 17 -3.86 4.92 -8.26
CA ALA A 17 -5.15 4.30 -7.94
C ALA A 17 -5.44 3.07 -8.83
N GLU A 18 -4.98 3.06 -10.09
CA GLU A 18 -4.99 1.85 -10.92
C GLU A 18 -4.10 0.74 -10.34
N ASP A 19 -2.92 1.11 -9.83
CA ASP A 19 -2.04 0.15 -9.18
C ASP A 19 -2.64 -0.40 -7.88
N HIS A 20 -3.33 0.43 -7.08
CA HIS A 20 -4.11 -0.02 -5.93
C HIS A 20 -5.18 -1.04 -6.31
N ARG A 21 -5.99 -0.76 -7.34
CA ARG A 21 -7.00 -1.71 -7.82
C ARG A 21 -6.39 -3.03 -8.28
N ARG A 22 -5.23 -2.98 -8.96
CA ARG A 22 -4.49 -4.18 -9.37
C ARG A 22 -4.01 -4.97 -8.16
N LEU A 23 -3.45 -4.32 -7.14
CA LEU A 23 -2.97 -4.96 -5.92
C LEU A 23 -4.11 -5.56 -5.10
N ASP A 24 -5.22 -4.85 -4.96
CA ASP A 24 -6.42 -5.37 -4.28
C ASP A 24 -6.96 -6.62 -4.97
N GLY A 25 -7.02 -6.62 -6.31
CA GLY A 25 -7.40 -7.78 -7.10
C GLY A 25 -6.50 -9.00 -6.86
N LEU A 26 -5.18 -8.80 -6.78
CA LEU A 26 -4.23 -9.87 -6.46
C LEU A 26 -4.41 -10.39 -5.02
N LEU A 27 -4.57 -9.49 -4.05
CA LEU A 27 -4.76 -9.85 -2.65
C LEU A 27 -6.07 -10.63 -2.44
N CYS A 28 -7.15 -10.22 -3.09
CA CYS A 28 -8.42 -10.94 -3.07
C CYS A 28 -8.30 -12.31 -3.74
N SER A 29 -7.71 -12.36 -4.94
CA SER A 29 -7.56 -13.62 -5.70
C SER A 29 -6.67 -14.64 -4.98
N SER A 30 -5.61 -14.18 -4.29
CA SER A 30 -4.74 -15.06 -3.52
C SER A 30 -5.44 -15.77 -2.35
N ALA A 31 -6.61 -15.28 -1.92
CA ALA A 31 -7.39 -15.81 -0.82
C ALA A 31 -8.77 -16.35 -1.25
N ALA A 32 -8.95 -16.65 -2.54
CA ALA A 32 -10.26 -17.04 -3.08
C ALA A 32 -10.77 -18.39 -2.55
N THR A 33 -9.86 -19.29 -2.17
CA THR A 33 -10.20 -20.60 -1.59
C THR A 33 -10.06 -20.55 -0.08
N ALA A 34 -11.10 -20.98 0.64
CA ALA A 34 -11.04 -21.12 2.09
C ALA A 34 -9.84 -22.01 2.49
N ASP A 35 -9.08 -21.56 3.49
CA ASP A 35 -7.90 -22.23 4.05
C ASP A 35 -6.70 -22.46 3.13
N GLN A 36 -6.70 -21.90 1.90
CA GLN A 36 -5.56 -21.99 0.98
C GLN A 36 -5.21 -20.64 0.37
N ILE A 37 -3.96 -20.22 0.58
CA ILE A 37 -3.40 -19.02 -0.04
C ILE A 37 -2.62 -19.41 -1.28
N ASP A 38 -3.07 -18.93 -2.45
CA ASP A 38 -2.37 -19.12 -3.72
C ASP A 38 -1.03 -18.36 -3.68
N GLN A 39 0.05 -19.12 -3.53
CA GLN A 39 1.39 -18.55 -3.33
C GLN A 39 1.87 -17.74 -4.54
N THR A 40 1.55 -18.18 -5.76
CA THR A 40 2.00 -17.48 -6.98
C THR A 40 1.37 -16.09 -7.07
N THR A 41 0.07 -16.00 -6.81
CA THR A 41 -0.70 -14.75 -6.82
C THR A 41 -0.28 -13.87 -5.65
N TYR A 42 -0.06 -14.46 -4.47
CA TYR A 42 0.42 -13.72 -3.31
C TYR A 42 1.82 -13.15 -3.52
N ASP A 43 2.74 -13.89 -4.16
CA ASP A 43 4.08 -13.40 -4.49
C ASP A 43 4.04 -12.21 -5.45
N GLN A 44 3.11 -12.22 -6.42
CA GLN A 44 2.87 -11.07 -7.31
C GLN A 44 2.34 -9.85 -6.54
N PHE A 45 1.39 -10.06 -5.63
CA PHE A 45 0.90 -9.02 -4.74
C PHE A 45 2.03 -8.44 -3.89
N ARG A 46 2.83 -9.31 -3.26
CA ARG A 46 3.93 -8.96 -2.37
C ARG A 46 5.01 -8.12 -3.06
N ALA A 47 5.48 -8.56 -4.22
CA ALA A 47 6.45 -7.81 -5.01
C ALA A 47 5.87 -6.49 -5.53
N GLY A 48 4.60 -6.51 -5.93
CA GLY A 48 3.86 -5.34 -6.38
C GLY A 48 3.70 -4.28 -5.29
N LEU A 49 3.29 -4.67 -4.08
CA LEU A 49 3.09 -3.75 -2.96
C LEU A 49 4.42 -3.13 -2.49
N LEU A 50 5.50 -3.91 -2.46
CA LEU A 50 6.83 -3.37 -2.13
C LEU A 50 7.34 -2.40 -3.20
N ARG A 51 7.05 -2.65 -4.48
CA ARG A 51 7.32 -1.68 -5.55
C ARG A 51 6.49 -0.41 -5.35
N HIS A 52 5.20 -0.54 -5.04
CA HIS A 52 4.30 0.58 -4.78
C HIS A 52 4.79 1.49 -3.66
N ILE A 53 5.01 0.91 -2.47
CA ILE A 53 5.59 1.63 -1.32
C ILE A 53 6.92 2.29 -1.70
N GLY A 54 7.74 1.59 -2.50
CA GLY A 54 9.01 2.12 -3.00
C GLY A 54 8.85 3.34 -3.92
N MET A 55 7.83 3.34 -4.79
CA MET A 55 7.50 4.48 -5.65
C MET A 55 7.14 5.71 -4.80
N GLU A 56 6.31 5.52 -3.79
CA GLU A 56 5.85 6.63 -2.96
C GLU A 56 6.95 7.18 -2.05
N GLU A 57 7.66 6.32 -1.34
CA GLU A 57 8.71 6.73 -0.40
C GLU A 57 9.92 7.36 -1.07
N LYS A 58 10.31 6.85 -2.24
CA LYS A 58 11.57 7.24 -2.89
C LYS A 58 11.38 8.28 -3.98
N LEU A 59 10.19 8.38 -4.59
CA LEU A 59 9.93 9.26 -5.71
C LEU A 59 8.88 10.32 -5.35
N LEU A 60 7.68 9.88 -4.96
CA LEU A 60 6.53 10.76 -4.79
C LEU A 60 6.68 11.72 -3.61
N LEU A 61 6.90 11.19 -2.40
CA LEU A 61 7.04 11.97 -1.17
C LEU A 61 8.23 12.96 -1.24
N PRO A 62 9.43 12.57 -1.74
CA PRO A 62 10.52 13.52 -1.92
C PRO A 62 10.22 14.62 -2.95
N ALA A 63 9.54 14.32 -4.05
CA ALA A 63 9.19 15.31 -5.08
C ALA A 63 8.23 16.37 -4.53
N VAL A 64 7.13 15.95 -3.89
CA VAL A 64 6.16 16.89 -3.32
C VAL A 64 6.74 17.68 -2.16
N GLN A 65 7.63 17.08 -1.35
CA GLN A 65 8.32 17.81 -0.29
C GLN A 65 9.25 18.89 -0.86
N ARG A 66 10.01 18.59 -1.91
CA ARG A 66 10.88 19.57 -2.60
C ARG A 66 10.07 20.74 -3.15
N TRP A 67 8.97 20.44 -3.84
CA TRP A 67 8.07 21.46 -4.38
C TRP A 67 7.49 22.37 -3.28
N ARG A 68 7.21 21.82 -2.09
CA ARG A 68 6.77 22.59 -0.91
C ARG A 68 7.91 23.31 -0.16
N GLY A 69 9.06 23.53 -0.80
CA GLY A 69 10.20 24.22 -0.20
C GLY A 69 10.90 23.42 0.92
N GLY A 70 10.76 22.09 0.91
CA GLY A 70 11.36 21.19 1.89
C GLY A 70 10.51 20.92 3.13
N ALA A 71 9.36 21.59 3.28
CA ALA A 71 8.49 21.40 4.43
C ALA A 71 7.90 19.98 4.47
N PRO A 72 7.98 19.26 5.59
CA PRO A 72 7.36 17.94 5.73
C PRO A 72 5.86 17.99 5.42
N LEU A 73 5.35 16.94 4.78
CA LEU A 73 3.92 16.75 4.59
C LEU A 73 3.35 16.12 5.87
N PRO A 74 2.33 16.72 6.52
CA PRO A 74 1.74 16.15 7.74
C PRO A 74 1.30 14.68 7.56
N VAL A 75 0.69 14.35 6.42
CA VAL A 75 0.22 12.99 6.11
C VAL A 75 1.36 11.98 5.96
N ALA A 76 2.55 12.42 5.52
CA ALA A 76 3.66 11.53 5.20
C ALA A 76 4.24 10.79 6.43
N ALA A 77 4.05 11.32 7.64
CA ALA A 77 4.44 10.61 8.86
C ALA A 77 3.57 9.38 9.10
N LYS A 78 2.26 9.47 8.88
CA LYS A 78 1.33 8.34 9.01
C LYS A 78 1.55 7.32 7.89
N LEU A 79 1.68 7.77 6.64
CA LEU A 79 1.96 6.88 5.50
C LEU A 79 3.23 6.05 5.73
N ARG A 80 4.31 6.66 6.23
CA ARG A 80 5.55 5.94 6.58
C ARG A 80 5.37 4.86 7.63
N LEU A 81 4.54 5.12 8.64
CA LEU A 81 4.23 4.12 9.66
C LEU A 81 3.44 2.96 9.04
N ASP A 82 2.45 3.26 8.18
CA ASP A 82 1.65 2.25 7.47
C ASP A 82 2.51 1.43 6.53
N HIS A 83 3.37 2.06 5.73
CA HIS A 83 4.33 1.40 4.85
C HIS A 83 5.26 0.47 5.61
N GLY A 84 5.77 0.91 6.77
CA GLY A 84 6.60 0.08 7.64
C GLY A 84 5.82 -1.15 8.15
N ALA A 85 4.58 -0.96 8.60
CA ALA A 85 3.71 -2.04 9.03
C ALA A 85 3.41 -3.04 7.90
N LEU A 86 2.98 -2.55 6.74
CA LEU A 86 2.70 -3.35 5.54
C LEU A 86 3.94 -4.13 5.11
N ALA A 87 5.11 -3.48 4.99
CA ALA A 87 6.35 -4.15 4.62
C ALA A 87 6.72 -5.28 5.60
N THR A 88 6.48 -5.10 6.90
CA THR A 88 6.74 -6.17 7.89
C THR A 88 5.72 -7.32 7.83
N LEU A 89 4.45 -7.04 7.50
CA LEU A 89 3.43 -8.09 7.27
C LEU A 89 3.77 -8.99 6.08
N LEU A 90 4.58 -8.50 5.14
CA LEU A 90 5.06 -9.27 3.99
C LEU A 90 6.28 -10.15 4.29
N MET A 91 6.85 -10.10 5.49
CA MET A 91 8.03 -10.90 5.86
C MET A 91 7.70 -12.36 6.23
N PRO A 92 6.75 -12.66 7.13
CA PRO A 92 6.39 -14.04 7.46
C PRO A 92 5.61 -14.72 6.34
N THR A 93 5.43 -16.03 6.47
CA THR A 93 4.56 -16.84 5.61
C THR A 93 3.13 -16.29 5.68
N PRO A 94 2.42 -16.10 4.56
CA PRO A 94 1.09 -15.50 4.59
C PRO A 94 0.10 -16.40 5.33
N THR A 95 -0.76 -15.77 6.14
CA THR A 95 -1.89 -16.41 6.83
C THR A 95 -3.17 -15.60 6.59
N PRO A 96 -4.36 -16.20 6.75
CA PRO A 96 -5.61 -15.45 6.66
C PRO A 96 -5.64 -14.22 7.58
N GLN A 97 -5.04 -14.35 8.77
CA GLN A 97 -4.89 -13.26 9.74
C GLN A 97 -4.03 -12.11 9.21
N ILE A 98 -2.88 -12.43 8.60
CA ILE A 98 -2.00 -11.43 7.96
C ILE A 98 -2.74 -10.74 6.81
N LEU A 99 -3.40 -11.49 5.94
CA LEU A 99 -4.14 -10.92 4.80
C LEU A 99 -5.27 -10.00 5.27
N ALA A 100 -6.02 -10.40 6.30
CA ALA A 100 -7.04 -9.56 6.91
C ALA A 100 -6.44 -8.25 7.49
N THR A 101 -5.27 -8.36 8.16
CA THR A 101 -4.57 -7.19 8.71
C THR A 101 -4.07 -6.26 7.60
N ILE A 102 -3.53 -6.80 6.51
CA ILE A 102 -3.14 -6.01 5.33
C ILE A 102 -4.35 -5.25 4.78
N ARG A 103 -5.49 -5.92 4.58
CA ARG A 103 -6.73 -5.28 4.10
C ARG A 103 -7.20 -4.16 5.03
N ARG A 104 -7.15 -4.39 6.35
CA ARG A 104 -7.50 -3.36 7.34
C ARG A 104 -6.63 -2.12 7.18
N ILE A 105 -5.31 -2.30 7.14
CA ILE A 105 -4.37 -1.17 6.99
C ILE A 105 -4.62 -0.44 5.67
N LEU A 106 -4.74 -1.17 4.55
CA LEU A 106 -5.00 -0.57 3.23
C LEU A 106 -6.33 0.21 3.22
N SER A 107 -7.39 -0.28 3.87
CA SER A 107 -8.66 0.44 3.95
C SER A 107 -8.57 1.79 4.66
N ASP A 108 -7.68 1.91 5.66
CA ASP A 108 -7.45 3.17 6.38
C ASP A 108 -6.42 4.05 5.65
N HIS A 109 -5.51 3.42 4.89
CA HIS A 109 -4.38 4.03 4.22
C HIS A 109 -4.76 4.68 2.89
N ASN A 110 -5.42 3.95 1.99
CA ASN A 110 -5.76 4.42 0.65
C ASN A 110 -6.55 5.76 0.65
N PRO A 111 -7.49 6.03 1.59
CA PRO A 111 -8.17 7.33 1.64
C PRO A 111 -7.24 8.52 1.91
N LEU A 112 -6.10 8.31 2.59
CA LEU A 112 -5.10 9.35 2.82
C LEU A 112 -4.37 9.74 1.52
N GLU A 113 -4.34 8.84 0.54
CA GLU A 113 -3.64 8.99 -0.72
C GLU A 113 -4.59 9.41 -1.84
N GLU A 114 -5.69 8.68 -2.00
CA GLU A 114 -6.67 8.83 -3.07
C GLU A 114 -7.76 9.87 -2.78
N GLY A 115 -7.88 10.34 -1.53
CA GLY A 115 -8.90 11.31 -1.15
C GLY A 115 -8.82 12.61 -1.96
N PRO A 116 -9.89 13.42 -2.01
CA PRO A 116 -9.91 14.68 -2.78
C PRO A 116 -8.80 15.67 -2.40
N GLU A 117 -8.38 15.66 -1.13
CA GLU A 117 -7.22 16.40 -0.60
C GLU A 117 -6.09 15.45 -0.14
N GLY A 118 -6.09 14.23 -0.68
CA GLY A 118 -5.08 13.21 -0.42
C GLY A 118 -3.77 13.50 -1.14
N LEU A 119 -2.78 12.64 -0.88
CA LEU A 119 -1.44 12.77 -1.44
C LEU A 119 -1.45 12.89 -2.98
N TYR A 120 -2.23 12.07 -3.68
CA TYR A 120 -2.18 12.03 -5.14
C TYR A 120 -2.77 13.29 -5.79
N SER A 121 -3.89 13.79 -5.25
CA SER A 121 -4.48 15.07 -5.66
C SER A 121 -3.52 16.25 -5.44
N LEU A 122 -2.72 16.21 -4.38
CA LEU A 122 -1.67 17.20 -4.15
C LEU A 122 -0.54 17.08 -5.18
N CYS A 123 -0.10 15.86 -5.49
CA CYS A 123 0.95 15.61 -6.48
C CYS A 123 0.50 16.01 -7.90
N ASP A 124 -0.77 15.83 -8.25
CA ASP A 124 -1.34 16.26 -9.53
C ASP A 124 -1.27 17.79 -9.77
N ARG A 125 -0.95 18.58 -8.73
CA ARG A 125 -0.75 20.04 -8.81
C ARG A 125 0.71 20.43 -9.08
N LEU A 126 1.63 19.46 -9.22
CA LEU A 126 3.03 19.74 -9.55
C LEU A 126 3.15 20.44 -10.91
N PRO A 127 4.10 21.38 -11.07
CA PRO A 127 4.45 21.94 -12.37
C PRO A 127 4.82 20.86 -13.40
N THR A 128 4.53 21.09 -14.69
CA THR A 128 4.75 20.11 -15.77
C THR A 128 6.19 19.59 -15.83
N ASP A 129 7.18 20.47 -15.61
CA ASP A 129 8.61 20.16 -15.61
C ASP A 129 9.06 19.26 -14.45
N GLU A 130 8.32 19.23 -13.34
CA GLU A 130 8.50 18.26 -12.24
C GLU A 130 7.64 16.99 -12.45
N MET A 131 6.45 17.16 -13.03
CA MET A 131 5.46 16.09 -13.23
C MET A 131 5.91 15.03 -14.25
N GLU A 132 6.35 15.46 -15.44
CA GLU A 132 6.75 14.54 -16.51
C GLU A 132 7.87 13.57 -16.12
N PRO A 133 9.02 14.03 -15.56
CA PRO A 133 10.08 13.12 -15.14
C PRO A 133 9.66 12.23 -13.96
N LEU A 134 8.82 12.74 -13.05
CA LEU A 134 8.28 11.95 -11.94
C LEU A 134 7.39 10.81 -12.47
N LEU A 135 6.48 11.10 -13.39
CA LEU A 135 5.59 10.11 -13.99
C LEU A 135 6.38 9.03 -14.73
N ALA A 136 7.39 9.43 -15.51
CA ALA A 136 8.29 8.51 -16.18
C ALA A 136 9.04 7.60 -15.18
N ALA A 137 9.52 8.16 -14.07
CA ALA A 137 10.21 7.41 -13.02
C ALA A 137 9.28 6.42 -12.30
N LEU A 138 8.03 6.80 -12.02
CA LEU A 138 7.02 5.92 -11.43
C LEU A 138 6.72 4.73 -12.35
N GLN A 139 6.49 5.00 -13.64
CA GLN A 139 6.23 3.95 -14.63
C GLN A 139 7.43 2.99 -14.78
N ALA A 140 8.64 3.52 -14.75
CA ALA A 140 9.89 2.76 -14.88
C ALA A 140 10.36 2.09 -13.58
N ALA A 141 9.68 2.30 -12.45
CA ALA A 141 10.11 1.75 -11.16
C ALA A 141 10.22 0.22 -11.24
N PRO A 142 11.37 -0.38 -10.87
CA PRO A 142 11.57 -1.83 -11.01
C PRO A 142 10.85 -2.60 -9.92
N LEU A 143 10.53 -3.88 -10.19
CA LEU A 143 10.12 -4.80 -9.14
C LEU A 143 11.33 -5.12 -8.23
N PRO A 144 11.14 -5.10 -6.90
CA PRO A 144 12.21 -5.44 -5.96
C PRO A 144 12.49 -6.94 -5.97
N ILE A 145 13.73 -7.32 -5.63
CA ILE A 145 14.05 -8.70 -5.27
C ILE A 145 13.43 -8.97 -3.90
N VAL A 146 12.54 -9.97 -3.84
CA VAL A 146 11.83 -10.33 -2.61
C VAL A 146 12.48 -11.57 -1.99
N MET A 147 12.88 -11.45 -0.72
CA MET A 147 13.46 -12.57 0.03
C MET A 147 12.40 -13.60 0.42
N ARG A 148 12.83 -14.84 0.65
CA ARG A 148 11.95 -15.90 1.19
C ARG A 148 11.32 -15.46 2.51
N HIS A 149 10.13 -15.99 2.78
CA HIS A 149 9.46 -15.80 4.04
C HIS A 149 10.29 -16.28 5.23
N SER A 150 10.10 -15.66 6.39
CA SER A 150 10.74 -16.05 7.64
C SER A 150 9.78 -15.88 8.80
N ASP A 151 9.46 -17.01 9.46
CA ASP A 151 8.58 -17.05 10.64
C ASP A 151 9.37 -17.04 11.95
N SER A 152 10.62 -16.57 11.90
CA SER A 152 11.47 -16.53 13.09
C SER A 152 10.87 -15.61 14.18
N PRO A 153 11.11 -15.89 15.48
CA PRO A 153 10.64 -15.03 16.57
C PRO A 153 11.07 -13.56 16.43
N ALA A 154 12.24 -13.31 15.84
CA ALA A 154 12.73 -11.95 15.58
C ALA A 154 11.87 -11.21 14.54
N VAL A 155 11.42 -11.89 13.49
CA VAL A 155 10.51 -11.33 12.48
C VAL A 155 9.16 -11.04 13.10
N MET A 156 8.59 -11.99 13.85
CA MET A 156 7.29 -11.81 14.50
C MET A 156 7.32 -10.64 15.50
N LYS A 157 8.38 -10.51 16.31
CA LYS A 157 8.57 -9.35 17.20
C LYS A 157 8.68 -8.02 16.44
N THR A 158 9.37 -8.03 15.28
CA THR A 158 9.51 -6.84 14.44
C THR A 158 8.17 -6.41 13.86
N LEU A 159 7.39 -7.37 13.37
CA LEU A 159 6.03 -7.18 12.87
C LEU A 159 5.13 -6.59 13.96
N GLU A 160 5.07 -7.18 15.15
CA GLU A 160 4.26 -6.68 16.26
C GLU A 160 4.61 -5.23 16.63
N GLY A 161 5.91 -4.93 16.73
CA GLY A 161 6.38 -3.59 17.02
C GLY A 161 6.04 -2.59 15.93
N ALA A 162 6.10 -2.98 14.65
CA ALA A 162 5.74 -2.12 13.53
C ALA A 162 4.23 -1.83 13.49
N LEU A 163 3.39 -2.85 13.66
CA LEU A 163 1.94 -2.68 13.79
C LEU A 163 1.59 -1.72 14.94
N ALA A 164 2.17 -1.94 16.13
CA ALA A 164 1.89 -1.12 17.29
C ALA A 164 2.27 0.36 17.07
N ARG A 165 3.40 0.65 16.43
CA ARG A 165 3.80 2.03 16.09
C ARG A 165 2.86 2.68 15.08
N ALA A 166 2.30 1.91 14.17
CA ALA A 166 1.32 2.38 13.19
C ALA A 166 -0.12 2.45 13.75
N GLY A 167 -0.35 1.97 14.98
CA GLY A 167 -1.65 1.98 15.64
C GLY A 167 -2.51 0.73 15.38
N TYR A 168 -1.92 -0.34 14.83
CA TYR A 168 -2.61 -1.58 14.52
C TYR A 168 -2.16 -2.74 15.42
N ARG A 169 -2.90 -3.84 15.34
CA ARG A 169 -2.51 -5.17 15.82
C ARG A 169 -2.89 -6.17 14.73
N LEU A 170 -2.42 -7.42 14.85
CA LEU A 170 -2.95 -8.47 13.99
C LEU A 170 -4.46 -8.60 14.21
N GLU A 171 -5.20 -8.70 13.12
CA GLU A 171 -6.63 -8.99 13.15
C GLU A 171 -6.89 -10.28 13.94
N PRO A 172 -8.05 -10.43 14.61
CA PRO A 172 -8.37 -11.69 15.27
C PRO A 172 -8.47 -12.82 14.24
N ILE A 173 -8.12 -14.03 14.66
CA ILE A 173 -8.49 -15.23 13.90
C ILE A 173 -10.02 -15.28 13.93
N ALA A 174 -10.67 -15.25 12.76
CA ALA A 174 -12.10 -15.52 12.70
C ALA A 174 -12.34 -16.89 13.35
N ALA A 175 -13.08 -16.93 14.45
CA ALA A 175 -13.49 -18.19 15.04
C ALA A 175 -14.25 -18.96 13.97
N LEU A 176 -13.87 -20.23 13.75
CA LEU A 176 -14.69 -21.20 13.03
C LEU A 176 -15.92 -21.50 13.92
N ASP A 177 -16.80 -20.51 14.11
CA ASP A 177 -18.03 -20.71 14.86
C ASP A 177 -19.01 -21.52 14.00
N GLY A 178 -19.03 -22.82 14.29
CA GLY A 178 -20.27 -23.59 14.40
C GLY A 178 -20.96 -24.00 13.10
N ILE A 179 -20.47 -25.06 12.45
CA ILE A 179 -21.38 -26.01 11.79
C ILE A 179 -21.76 -27.04 12.86
N GLU A 180 -22.82 -26.78 13.62
CA GLU A 180 -23.50 -27.85 14.35
C GLU A 180 -24.19 -28.77 13.33
N PRO A 181 -23.98 -30.10 13.39
CA PRO A 181 -24.75 -31.02 12.57
C PRO A 181 -26.17 -31.13 13.14
N ARG A 182 -27.17 -30.87 12.28
CA ARG A 182 -28.57 -31.15 12.55
C ARG A 182 -28.89 -32.62 12.28
#